data_AF-A0A2P6PL72-F1
#
_entry.id   AF-A0A2P6PL72-F1
#
_cell.length_a   1.000
_cell.length_b   1.000
_cell.length_c   1.000
_cell.angle_alpha   90.00
_cell.angle_beta   90.00
_cell.angle_gamma   90.00
#
_symmetry.space_group_name_H-M   'P 1'
#
loop_
_entity.id
_entity.type
_entity.pdbx_description
1 polymer ?
#
loop_
_entity_poly.entity_id
_entity_poly.type
_entity_poly.pdbx_seq_one_letter_code
_entity_poly.pdbx_strand_id
1 'polypeptide(L)'
;MDAYWRAHNIVKRYKGKLIAWNVVNENLHFDFFERRIGAAASGIMYNWALKADGATPLFLNDFNTVEDSRDWKASPKAYINRLRGIKRVKDNFRGRFGIGLESHFAWYLEQILREVHSHPQIQGIVIWSAWQPQGCYRMCLTDYNFKNLATGNVVDKLLHEWGLWAFDSTSATTDANGFFEASLFHGESGIMKLTLLTPVTNSSLVHRFNVAPKSESQEPL
;
A
#
# COMPACT_ATOMS: atom_id res chain seq x y z
N MET A 1 21.34 -24.84 8.99
CA MET A 1 21.38 -24.59 7.53
C MET A 1 19.98 -24.44 6.91
N ASP A 2 18.93 -24.97 7.55
CA ASP A 2 17.61 -25.09 6.91
C ASP A 2 16.82 -23.78 6.75
N ALA A 3 16.88 -22.88 7.73
CA ALA A 3 16.15 -21.60 7.66
C ALA A 3 16.68 -20.70 6.53
N TYR A 4 18.01 -20.61 6.39
CA TYR A 4 18.63 -19.90 5.27
C TYR A 4 18.24 -20.52 3.93
N TRP A 5 18.39 -21.85 3.81
CA TRP A 5 18.09 -22.53 2.56
C TRP A 5 16.64 -22.32 2.14
N ARG A 6 15.69 -22.41 3.07
CA ARG A 6 14.27 -22.15 2.80
C ARG A 6 14.02 -20.71 2.37
N ALA A 7 14.51 -19.74 3.14
CA ALA A 7 14.32 -18.32 2.82
C ALA A 7 14.94 -17.96 1.47
N HIS A 8 16.19 -18.37 1.23
CA HIS A 8 16.89 -18.09 -0.02
C HIS A 8 16.16 -18.68 -1.23
N ASN A 9 15.76 -19.96 -1.18
CA ASN A 9 15.10 -20.60 -2.33
C ASN A 9 13.70 -20.06 -2.59
N ILE A 10 12.92 -19.72 -1.56
CA ILE A 10 11.61 -19.08 -1.72
C ILE A 10 11.77 -17.71 -2.37
N VAL A 11 12.63 -16.85 -1.82
CA VAL A 11 12.84 -15.50 -2.35
C VAL A 11 13.37 -15.56 -3.77
N LYS A 12 14.35 -16.43 -4.05
CA LYS A 12 14.89 -16.63 -5.39
C LYS A 12 13.85 -17.13 -6.39
N ARG A 13 12.95 -18.04 -5.98
CA ARG A 13 11.90 -18.60 -6.85
C ARG A 13 10.89 -17.55 -7.30
N TYR A 14 10.57 -16.58 -6.44
CA TYR A 14 9.59 -15.53 -6.71
C TYR A 14 10.22 -14.17 -7.01
N LYS A 15 11.53 -14.12 -7.23
CA LYS A 15 12.28 -12.90 -7.57
C LYS A 15 11.58 -12.13 -8.69
N GLY A 16 11.32 -10.85 -8.45
CA GLY A 16 10.69 -9.94 -9.42
C GLY A 16 9.21 -10.23 -9.72
N LYS A 17 8.56 -11.14 -8.97
CA LYS A 17 7.13 -11.45 -9.12
C LYS A 17 6.25 -10.85 -8.02
N LEU A 18 6.87 -10.35 -6.95
CA LEU A 18 6.17 -9.76 -5.80
C LEU A 18 6.46 -8.27 -5.73
N ILE A 19 5.51 -7.53 -5.17
CA ILE A 19 5.64 -6.08 -4.93
C ILE A 19 6.49 -5.77 -3.69
N ALA A 20 6.61 -6.72 -2.75
CA ALA A 20 7.32 -6.57 -1.49
C ALA A 20 7.59 -7.92 -0.81
N TRP A 21 8.55 -7.94 0.12
CA TRP A 21 8.80 -9.04 1.06
C TRP A 21 8.65 -8.56 2.50
N ASN A 22 7.70 -9.11 3.26
CA ASN A 22 7.71 -9.01 4.73
C ASN A 22 8.71 -10.03 5.28
N VAL A 23 9.95 -9.60 5.53
CA VAL A 23 11.06 -10.52 5.81
C VAL A 23 10.94 -11.15 7.20
N VAL A 24 10.63 -10.32 8.20
CA VAL A 24 10.39 -10.76 9.58
C VAL A 24 9.17 -10.01 10.10
N ASN A 25 8.12 -10.75 10.43
CA ASN A 25 6.87 -10.19 10.95
C ASN A 25 6.99 -9.88 12.45
N GLU A 26 6.35 -8.79 12.89
CA GLU A 26 6.15 -8.43 14.30
C GLU A 26 7.47 -8.31 15.10
N ASN A 27 8.50 -7.81 14.42
CA ASN A 27 9.87 -7.85 14.93
C ASN A 27 10.21 -6.76 15.96
N LEU A 28 9.29 -5.84 16.25
CA LEU A 28 9.35 -4.94 17.40
C LEU A 28 8.76 -5.58 18.65
N HIS A 29 7.71 -6.39 18.49
CA HIS A 29 7.04 -7.04 19.60
C HIS A 29 7.75 -8.30 20.06
N PHE A 30 8.33 -9.05 19.11
CA PHE A 30 8.91 -10.36 19.34
C PHE A 30 10.36 -10.48 18.85
N ASP A 31 11.11 -11.33 19.57
CA ASP A 31 12.55 -11.54 19.42
C ASP A 31 12.88 -13.04 19.25
N PHE A 32 11.94 -13.83 18.71
CA PHE A 32 12.06 -15.29 18.60
C PHE A 32 13.37 -15.71 17.90
N PHE A 33 13.70 -15.06 16.78
CA PHE A 33 14.91 -15.38 16.03
C PHE A 33 16.15 -14.88 16.74
N GLU A 34 16.11 -13.70 17.34
CA GLU A 34 17.22 -13.14 18.10
C GLU A 34 17.61 -14.01 19.29
N ARG A 35 16.63 -14.57 20.01
CA ARG A 35 16.86 -15.47 21.15
C ARG A 35 17.50 -16.79 20.75
N ARG A 36 17.27 -17.28 19.52
CA ARG A 36 17.74 -18.60 19.07
C ARG A 36 19.00 -18.56 18.21
N ILE A 37 19.16 -17.49 17.42
CA ILE A 37 20.19 -17.38 16.38
C ILE A 37 21.18 -16.25 16.71
N GLY A 38 20.83 -15.35 17.64
CA GLY A 38 21.65 -14.25 18.11
C GLY A 38 21.09 -12.88 17.73
N ALA A 39 21.56 -11.83 18.40
CA ALA A 39 21.00 -10.48 18.30
C ALA A 39 20.94 -9.89 16.87
N ALA A 40 21.79 -10.37 15.96
CA ALA A 40 21.82 -9.94 14.56
C ALA A 40 20.86 -10.73 13.63
N ALA A 41 20.09 -11.68 14.15
CA ALA A 41 19.32 -12.65 13.36
C ALA A 41 18.44 -11.99 12.29
N SER A 42 17.62 -11.01 12.66
CA SER A 42 16.76 -10.32 11.71
C SER A 42 17.58 -9.60 10.64
N GLY A 43 18.63 -8.87 11.00
CA GLY A 43 19.53 -8.24 10.03
C GLY A 43 20.16 -9.25 9.06
N ILE A 44 20.52 -10.45 9.51
CA ILE A 44 21.02 -11.54 8.67
C ILE A 44 19.93 -12.04 7.70
N MET A 45 18.68 -12.17 8.14
CA MET A 45 17.56 -12.59 7.27
C MET A 45 17.27 -11.58 6.17
N TYR A 46 17.30 -10.28 6.48
CA TYR A 46 17.20 -9.23 5.45
C TYR A 46 18.37 -9.28 4.48
N ASN A 47 19.58 -9.61 4.95
CA ASN A 47 20.74 -9.78 4.08
C ASN A 47 20.55 -10.95 3.10
N TRP A 48 19.98 -12.06 3.57
CA TRP A 48 19.67 -13.21 2.72
C TRP A 48 18.62 -12.89 1.66
N ALA A 49 17.54 -12.19 2.05
CA ALA A 49 16.51 -11.74 1.12
C ALA A 49 17.10 -10.78 0.07
N LEU A 50 17.87 -9.78 0.50
CA LEU A 50 18.55 -8.82 -0.37
C LEU A 50 19.47 -9.50 -1.40
N LYS A 51 20.22 -10.52 -0.99
CA LYS A 51 21.10 -11.30 -1.89
C LYS A 51 20.32 -12.14 -2.90
N ALA A 52 19.14 -12.63 -2.54
CA ALA A 52 18.31 -13.42 -3.43
C ALA A 52 17.51 -12.53 -4.40
N ASP A 53 16.92 -11.43 -3.90
CA ASP A 53 16.13 -10.47 -4.65
C ASP A 53 16.27 -9.05 -4.07
N GLY A 54 17.25 -8.29 -4.56
CA GLY A 54 17.49 -6.92 -4.10
C GLY A 54 16.72 -5.83 -4.83
N ALA A 55 15.94 -6.18 -5.86
CA ALA A 55 15.12 -5.21 -6.59
C ALA A 55 13.76 -4.97 -5.90
N THR A 56 13.23 -6.03 -5.27
CA THR A 56 11.94 -6.00 -4.55
C THR A 56 12.13 -5.40 -3.15
N PRO A 57 11.27 -4.43 -2.74
CA PRO A 57 11.28 -3.86 -1.41
C PRO A 57 11.22 -4.89 -0.26
N LEU A 58 12.00 -4.64 0.79
CA LEU A 58 12.05 -5.44 2.02
C LEU A 58 11.36 -4.66 3.15
N PHE A 59 10.23 -5.16 3.62
CA PHE A 59 9.41 -4.51 4.63
C PHE A 59 9.75 -5.04 6.01
N LEU A 60 9.95 -4.09 6.94
CA LEU A 60 9.65 -4.33 8.35
C LEU A 60 8.14 -4.22 8.48
N ASN A 61 7.49 -5.15 9.18
CA ASN A 61 6.04 -5.14 9.35
C ASN A 61 5.68 -5.37 10.81
N ASP A 62 4.79 -4.55 11.34
CA ASP A 62 4.35 -4.66 12.73
C ASP A 62 2.95 -4.07 12.98
N PHE A 63 2.29 -4.53 14.04
CA PHE A 63 1.00 -4.00 14.50
C PHE A 63 1.18 -2.88 15.53
N ASN A 64 0.09 -2.17 15.84
CA ASN A 64 0.01 -1.08 16.83
C ASN A 64 0.96 0.11 16.57
N THR A 65 1.57 0.20 15.40
CA THR A 65 2.45 1.30 15.02
C THR A 65 1.71 2.63 14.94
N VAL A 66 0.43 2.57 14.59
CA VAL A 66 -0.47 3.71 14.41
C VAL A 66 -1.85 3.45 15.03
N GLU A 67 -2.15 2.22 15.43
CA GLU A 67 -3.42 1.74 15.99
C GLU A 67 -3.57 2.04 17.48
N ASP A 68 -2.49 1.94 18.25
CA ASP A 68 -2.53 2.12 19.70
C ASP A 68 -1.32 2.92 20.20
N SER A 69 -1.54 4.21 20.46
CA SER A 69 -0.49 5.11 20.95
C SER A 69 0.08 4.73 22.33
N ARG A 70 -0.57 3.81 23.06
CA ARG A 70 -0.09 3.28 24.34
C ARG A 70 0.95 2.18 24.15
N ASP A 71 1.05 1.62 22.95
CA ASP A 71 2.04 0.59 22.63
C ASP A 71 3.41 1.20 22.31
N TRP A 72 4.20 1.37 23.35
CA TRP A 72 5.53 1.98 23.23
C TRP A 72 6.52 1.12 22.42
N LYS A 73 6.27 -0.20 22.27
CA LYS A 73 7.14 -1.09 21.47
C LYS A 73 7.05 -0.77 19.98
N ALA A 74 5.86 -0.37 19.53
CA ALA A 74 5.59 0.00 18.15
C ALA A 74 5.78 1.49 17.86
N SER A 75 6.26 2.27 18.84
CA SER A 75 6.45 3.72 18.66
C SER A 75 7.33 4.05 17.44
N PRO A 76 7.13 5.21 16.78
CA PRO A 76 7.95 5.60 15.62
C PRO A 76 9.46 5.54 15.90
N LYS A 77 9.87 5.90 17.13
CA LYS A 77 11.27 5.81 17.56
C LYS A 77 11.77 4.36 17.62
N ALA A 78 11.00 3.45 18.21
CA ALA A 78 11.36 2.04 18.29
C ALA A 78 11.46 1.41 16.89
N TYR A 79 10.48 1.71 16.03
CA TYR A 79 10.44 1.24 14.64
C TYR A 79 11.69 1.66 13.86
N ILE A 80 12.01 2.95 13.89
CA ILE A 80 13.19 3.50 13.20
C ILE A 80 14.48 2.94 13.78
N ASN A 81 14.56 2.74 15.11
CA ASN A 81 15.73 2.12 15.74
C ASN A 81 15.91 0.67 15.28
N ARG A 82 14.83 -0.11 15.17
CA ARG A 82 14.88 -1.48 14.66
C ARG A 82 15.35 -1.53 13.21
N LEU A 83 14.78 -0.68 12.36
CA LEU A 83 15.18 -0.57 10.95
C LEU A 83 16.65 -0.15 10.80
N ARG A 84 17.12 0.80 11.61
CA ARG A 84 18.54 1.18 11.67
C ARG A 84 19.43 0.01 12.07
N GLY A 85 19.02 -0.79 13.06
CA GLY A 85 19.73 -2.00 13.47
C GLY A 85 19.87 -3.01 12.33
N ILE A 86 18.78 -3.26 11.59
CA ILE A 86 18.79 -4.12 10.40
C ILE A 86 19.74 -3.59 9.32
N LYS A 87 19.73 -2.28 9.06
CA LYS A 87 20.60 -1.62 8.06
C LYS A 87 22.09 -1.64 8.42
N ARG A 88 22.45 -1.81 9.70
CA ARG A 88 23.86 -1.89 10.15
C ARG A 88 24.56 -3.19 9.80
N VAL A 89 23.81 -4.27 9.54
CA VAL A 89 24.41 -5.52 9.04
C VAL A 89 25.01 -5.26 7.66
N LYS A 90 26.19 -5.84 7.39
CA LYS A 90 26.96 -5.62 6.17
C LYS A 90 26.08 -5.74 4.92
N ASP A 91 26.24 -4.80 3.99
CA ASP A 91 25.54 -4.67 2.71
C ASP A 91 24.03 -4.34 2.80
N ASN A 92 23.40 -4.41 3.97
CA ASN A 92 21.96 -4.16 4.09
C ASN A 92 21.58 -2.72 3.76
N PHE A 93 22.47 -1.74 3.97
CA PHE A 93 22.22 -0.34 3.61
C PHE A 93 21.88 -0.12 2.12
N ARG A 94 22.17 -1.08 1.24
CA ARG A 94 21.87 -1.05 -0.19
C ARG A 94 20.44 -1.48 -0.52
N GLY A 95 19.72 -2.06 0.44
CA GLY A 95 18.36 -2.55 0.25
C GLY A 95 17.33 -1.44 0.13
N ARG A 96 16.26 -1.70 -0.62
CA ARG A 96 15.06 -0.88 -0.66
C ARG A 96 14.17 -1.29 0.51
N PHE A 97 14.07 -0.46 1.54
CA PHE A 97 13.27 -0.81 2.73
C PHE A 97 11.89 -0.16 2.68
N GLY A 98 10.88 -0.94 3.03
CA GLY A 98 9.51 -0.48 3.25
C GLY A 98 9.14 -0.47 4.73
N ILE A 99 8.13 0.32 5.06
CA ILE A 99 7.47 0.35 6.37
C ILE A 99 6.10 -0.29 6.20
N GLY A 100 5.88 -1.42 6.85
CA GLY A 100 4.62 -2.15 6.91
C GLY A 100 3.94 -1.91 8.25
N LEU A 101 2.65 -1.57 8.18
CA LEU A 101 1.78 -1.29 9.30
C LEU A 101 0.58 -2.23 9.17
N GLU A 102 0.39 -3.17 10.11
CA GLU A 102 -0.71 -4.16 10.00
C GLU A 102 -2.09 -3.53 10.05
N SER A 103 -2.22 -2.35 10.68
CA SER A 103 -3.32 -1.43 10.49
C SER A 103 -4.69 -1.98 10.91
N HIS A 104 -4.76 -2.57 12.11
CA HIS A 104 -5.98 -3.15 12.69
C HIS A 104 -6.99 -2.08 13.18
N PHE A 105 -7.53 -1.27 12.27
CA PHE A 105 -8.34 -0.09 12.59
C PHE A 105 -9.84 -0.32 12.48
N ALA A 106 -10.50 -0.85 13.52
CA ALA A 106 -11.96 -0.96 13.48
C ALA A 106 -12.66 0.42 13.46
N TRP A 107 -12.20 1.38 14.27
CA TRP A 107 -12.89 2.68 14.45
C TRP A 107 -12.31 3.85 13.66
N TYR A 108 -11.03 3.78 13.28
CA TYR A 108 -10.32 4.89 12.62
C TYR A 108 -9.99 4.62 11.15
N LEU A 109 -10.59 3.58 10.56
CA LEU A 109 -10.28 3.13 9.20
C LEU A 109 -10.37 4.26 8.18
N GLU A 110 -11.45 5.06 8.21
CA GLU A 110 -11.65 6.12 7.22
C GLU A 110 -10.56 7.21 7.31
N GLN A 111 -10.30 7.70 8.52
CA GLN A 111 -9.31 8.77 8.75
C GLN A 111 -7.92 8.33 8.28
N ILE A 112 -7.57 7.08 8.54
CA ILE A 112 -6.24 6.57 8.25
C ILE A 112 -6.09 6.24 6.77
N LEU A 113 -7.12 5.67 6.14
CA LEU A 113 -7.09 5.48 4.69
C LEU A 113 -6.97 6.82 3.95
N ARG A 114 -7.61 7.88 4.44
CA ARG A 114 -7.45 9.23 3.87
C ARG A 114 -6.04 9.79 4.04
N GLU A 115 -5.49 9.73 5.25
CA GLU A 115 -4.13 10.20 5.57
C GLU A 115 -3.07 9.45 4.76
N VAL A 116 -3.21 8.13 4.68
CA VAL A 116 -2.29 7.27 3.91
C VAL A 116 -2.44 7.55 2.41
N HIS A 117 -3.67 7.71 1.90
CA HIS A 117 -3.91 7.99 0.48
C HIS A 117 -3.41 9.38 0.05
N SER A 118 -3.39 10.38 0.93
CA SER A 118 -2.86 11.71 0.58
C SER A 118 -1.33 11.69 0.44
N HIS A 119 -0.63 10.81 1.15
CA HIS A 119 0.83 10.90 1.23
C HIS A 119 1.55 10.35 -0.03
N PRO A 120 2.33 11.17 -0.79
CA PRO A 120 2.89 10.80 -2.10
C PRO A 120 3.94 9.68 -2.07
N GLN A 121 4.50 9.36 -0.90
CA GLN A 121 5.44 8.23 -0.75
C GLN A 121 4.74 6.88 -0.54
N ILE A 122 3.41 6.86 -0.36
CA ILE A 122 2.65 5.62 -0.27
C ILE A 122 2.48 5.02 -1.66
N GLN A 123 3.04 3.83 -1.85
CA GLN A 123 3.02 3.13 -3.14
C GLN A 123 1.84 2.16 -3.27
N GLY A 124 1.19 1.83 -2.15
CA GLY A 124 0.06 0.93 -2.12
C GLY A 124 -0.45 0.71 -0.69
N ILE A 125 -1.72 0.35 -0.59
CA ILE A 125 -2.39 0.03 0.66
C ILE A 125 -2.90 -1.42 0.54
N VAL A 126 -2.42 -2.29 1.43
CA VAL A 126 -2.92 -3.66 1.55
C VAL A 126 -3.67 -3.75 2.87
N ILE A 127 -4.96 -4.08 2.80
CA ILE A 127 -5.82 -4.16 3.97
C ILE A 127 -5.95 -5.62 4.40
N TRP A 128 -5.59 -5.92 5.64
CA TRP A 128 -5.86 -7.23 6.24
C TRP A 128 -7.29 -7.27 6.79
N SER A 129 -8.22 -7.76 5.97
CA SER A 129 -9.64 -7.87 6.33
C SER A 129 -10.09 -9.33 6.36
N ALA A 130 -9.46 -10.12 7.21
CA ALA A 130 -9.69 -11.57 7.27
C ALA A 130 -11.19 -11.89 7.48
N TRP A 131 -11.73 -12.69 6.58
CA TRP A 131 -13.05 -13.30 6.72
C TRP A 131 -12.92 -14.66 7.43
N GLN A 132 -13.84 -14.97 8.34
CA GLN A 132 -13.96 -16.31 8.92
C GLN A 132 -15.44 -16.66 9.14
N PRO A 133 -15.84 -17.94 9.00
CA PRO A 133 -17.24 -18.35 9.19
C PRO A 133 -17.80 -18.07 10.59
N GLN A 134 -16.94 -18.01 11.61
CA GLN A 134 -17.33 -17.87 13.02
C GLN A 134 -17.47 -16.40 13.49
N GLY A 135 -17.34 -15.41 12.60
CA GLY A 135 -17.51 -13.99 12.93
C GLY A 135 -16.28 -13.15 12.58
N CYS A 136 -16.14 -11.95 13.14
CA CYS A 136 -14.97 -11.12 12.82
C CYS A 136 -13.78 -11.38 13.74
N TYR A 137 -12.55 -11.46 13.20
CA TYR A 137 -11.35 -11.64 14.02
C TYR A 137 -10.89 -10.32 14.65
N ARG A 138 -10.44 -9.38 13.82
CA ARG A 138 -9.99 -8.04 14.24
C ARG A 138 -10.71 -6.94 13.47
N MET A 139 -10.59 -6.98 12.16
CA MET A 139 -11.23 -6.06 11.24
C MET A 139 -11.68 -6.86 10.02
N CYS A 140 -12.94 -6.71 9.65
CA CYS A 140 -13.56 -7.45 8.55
C CYS A 140 -14.36 -6.48 7.72
N LEU A 141 -14.36 -6.62 6.40
CA LEU A 141 -15.20 -5.77 5.55
C LEU A 141 -16.63 -6.31 5.46
N THR A 142 -16.79 -7.63 5.57
CA THR A 142 -18.06 -8.32 5.43
C THR A 142 -18.32 -9.32 6.56
N ASP A 143 -19.60 -9.67 6.75
CA ASP A 143 -20.03 -10.77 7.61
C ASP A 143 -19.88 -12.15 6.92
N TYR A 144 -20.31 -13.21 7.60
CA TYR A 144 -20.22 -14.58 7.07
C TYR A 144 -21.07 -14.83 5.81
N ASN A 145 -22.02 -13.95 5.50
CA ASN A 145 -22.86 -14.00 4.29
C ASN A 145 -22.37 -13.02 3.21
N PHE A 146 -21.15 -12.48 3.34
CA PHE A 146 -20.62 -11.44 2.46
C PHE A 146 -21.44 -10.14 2.44
N LYS A 147 -22.23 -9.87 3.48
CA LYS A 147 -22.87 -8.55 3.63
C LYS A 147 -21.90 -7.56 4.25
N ASN A 148 -21.92 -6.32 3.76
CA ASN A 148 -21.00 -5.28 4.21
C ASN A 148 -21.17 -4.95 5.69
N LEU A 149 -20.05 -4.79 6.39
CA LEU A 149 -19.97 -4.24 7.74
C LEU A 149 -19.65 -2.74 7.66
N ALA A 150 -19.63 -2.05 8.80
CA ALA A 150 -19.34 -0.61 8.87
C ALA A 150 -17.99 -0.24 8.22
N THR A 151 -16.96 -1.06 8.47
CA THR A 151 -15.62 -0.95 7.86
C THR A 151 -15.63 -1.21 6.36
N GLY A 152 -16.46 -2.14 5.88
CA GLY A 152 -16.67 -2.34 4.45
C GLY A 152 -17.31 -1.13 3.77
N ASN A 153 -18.34 -0.55 4.40
CA ASN A 153 -19.00 0.67 3.88
C ASN A 153 -18.02 1.86 3.81
N VAL A 154 -17.04 1.94 4.70
CA VAL A 154 -15.98 2.95 4.64
C VAL A 154 -15.09 2.76 3.41
N VAL A 155 -14.62 1.54 3.16
CA VAL A 155 -13.76 1.26 1.99
C VAL A 155 -14.52 1.56 0.70
N ASP A 156 -15.75 1.09 0.61
CA ASP A 156 -16.66 1.34 -0.50
C ASP A 156 -16.85 2.84 -0.77
N LYS A 157 -17.21 3.61 0.26
CA LYS A 157 -17.33 5.07 0.18
C LYS A 157 -16.04 5.72 -0.38
N LEU A 158 -14.88 5.32 0.11
CA LEU A 158 -13.60 5.90 -0.33
C LEU A 158 -13.25 5.53 -1.77
N LEU A 159 -13.52 4.29 -2.20
CA LEU A 159 -13.33 3.87 -3.59
C LEU A 159 -14.19 4.69 -4.56
N HIS A 160 -15.42 5.02 -4.16
CA HIS A 160 -16.27 5.94 -4.91
C HIS A 160 -15.67 7.34 -5.00
N GLU A 161 -15.33 7.92 -3.85
CA GLU A 161 -14.81 9.29 -3.77
C GLU A 161 -13.50 9.47 -4.54
N TRP A 162 -12.64 8.45 -4.56
CA TRP A 162 -11.36 8.49 -5.28
C TRP A 162 -11.49 8.09 -6.76
N GLY A 163 -12.70 7.80 -7.24
CA GLY A 163 -12.95 7.45 -8.63
C GLY A 163 -12.38 6.09 -9.05
N LEU A 164 -12.05 5.22 -8.09
CA LEU A 164 -11.49 3.89 -8.35
C LEU A 164 -12.54 2.87 -8.80
N TRP A 165 -13.83 3.16 -8.58
CA TRP A 165 -14.93 2.39 -9.18
C TRP A 165 -15.22 2.75 -10.64
N ALA A 166 -14.70 3.88 -11.13
CA ALA A 166 -14.90 4.33 -12.51
C ALA A 166 -13.88 3.72 -13.49
N PHE A 167 -13.51 2.45 -13.29
CA PHE A 167 -12.88 1.65 -14.36
C PHE A 167 -13.87 1.30 -15.47
N ASP A 168 -15.17 1.53 -15.24
CA ASP A 168 -16.15 1.57 -16.30
C ASP A 168 -16.11 2.95 -16.98
N SER A 169 -15.89 2.93 -18.28
CA SER A 169 -15.87 4.11 -19.15
C SER A 169 -16.95 5.12 -18.75
N THR A 170 -16.56 6.33 -18.34
CA THR A 170 -17.50 7.44 -18.17
C THR A 170 -18.09 7.77 -19.54
N SER A 171 -19.28 7.24 -19.81
CA SER A 171 -20.10 7.62 -20.96
C SER A 171 -20.90 8.85 -20.59
N ALA A 172 -20.69 9.95 -21.30
CA ALA A 172 -21.44 11.17 -21.13
C ALA A 172 -21.89 11.73 -22.48
N THR A 173 -22.97 12.50 -22.46
CA THR A 173 -23.52 13.17 -23.65
C THR A 173 -23.10 14.63 -23.62
N THR A 174 -22.74 15.18 -24.77
CA THR A 174 -22.49 16.61 -24.89
C THR A 174 -23.77 17.43 -24.82
N ASP A 175 -23.67 18.70 -24.45
CA ASP A 175 -24.77 19.64 -24.54
C ASP A 175 -25.16 19.96 -25.99
N ALA A 176 -26.17 20.83 -26.18
CA ALA A 176 -26.63 21.26 -27.50
C ALA A 176 -25.56 21.96 -28.36
N ASN A 177 -24.47 22.41 -27.73
CA ASN A 177 -23.34 23.08 -28.36
C ASN A 177 -22.14 22.14 -28.56
N GLY A 178 -22.26 20.85 -28.22
CA GLY A 178 -21.18 19.88 -28.35
C GLY A 178 -20.16 19.90 -27.21
N PHE A 179 -20.47 20.52 -26.07
CA PHE A 179 -19.58 20.56 -24.90
C PHE A 179 -19.88 19.47 -23.88
N PHE A 180 -18.82 18.89 -23.32
CA PHE A 180 -18.88 18.07 -22.11
C PHE A 180 -17.81 18.53 -21.11
N GLU A 181 -18.20 18.71 -19.85
CA GLU A 181 -17.31 19.06 -18.74
C GLU A 181 -17.28 17.94 -17.70
N ALA A 182 -16.07 17.50 -17.34
CA ALA A 182 -15.86 16.55 -16.24
C ALA A 182 -14.81 17.06 -15.26
N SER A 183 -15.04 16.76 -13.99
CA SER A 183 -14.09 16.95 -12.89
C SER A 183 -13.38 15.63 -12.61
N LEU A 184 -12.07 15.58 -12.81
CA LEU A 184 -11.23 14.41 -12.55
C LEU A 184 -10.36 14.67 -11.31
N PHE A 185 -10.27 13.68 -10.43
CA PHE A 185 -9.45 13.79 -9.22
C PHE A 185 -7.96 13.57 -9.56
N HIS A 186 -7.09 14.51 -9.15
CA HIS A 186 -5.63 14.41 -9.31
C HIS A 186 -4.91 14.67 -7.98
N GLY A 187 -4.97 13.69 -7.08
CA GLY A 187 -4.20 13.69 -5.82
C GLY A 187 -4.34 14.95 -4.96
N GLU A 188 -3.27 15.32 -4.24
CA GLU A 188 -3.24 16.46 -3.30
C GLU A 188 -3.38 17.84 -3.97
N SER A 189 -3.29 17.97 -5.30
CA SER A 189 -3.15 19.28 -5.97
C SER A 189 -4.30 19.69 -6.91
N GLY A 190 -5.43 18.98 -6.89
CA GLY A 190 -6.69 19.57 -7.31
C GLY A 190 -7.57 18.73 -8.25
N ILE A 191 -8.72 19.33 -8.57
CA ILE A 191 -9.69 18.83 -9.54
C ILE A 191 -9.24 19.32 -10.91
N MET A 192 -9.00 18.40 -11.85
CA MET A 192 -8.81 18.75 -13.26
C MET A 192 -10.17 18.91 -13.92
N LYS A 193 -10.40 20.07 -14.53
CA LYS A 193 -11.55 20.29 -15.42
C LYS A 193 -11.15 19.89 -16.83
N LEU A 194 -11.80 18.87 -17.37
CA LEU A 194 -11.70 18.50 -18.77
C LEU A 194 -12.89 19.11 -19.51
N THR A 195 -12.61 19.92 -20.53
CA THR A 195 -13.63 20.42 -21.46
C THR A 195 -13.40 19.79 -22.82
N LEU A 196 -14.37 19.00 -23.26
CA LEU A 196 -14.37 18.37 -24.58
C LEU A 196 -15.35 19.11 -25.48
N LEU A 197 -14.87 19.51 -26.66
CA LEU A 197 -15.71 20.01 -27.74
C LEU A 197 -15.76 18.95 -28.83
N THR A 198 -16.94 18.37 -29.05
CA THR A 198 -17.17 17.42 -30.14
C THR A 198 -18.13 18.01 -31.17
N PRO A 199 -17.94 17.76 -32.47
CA PRO A 199 -18.90 18.19 -33.47
C PRO A 199 -20.26 17.52 -33.22
N VAL A 200 -21.34 18.31 -33.27
CA VAL A 200 -22.72 17.82 -33.09
C VAL A 200 -23.04 16.81 -34.18
N THR A 201 -22.87 15.53 -33.85
CA THR A 201 -23.02 14.39 -34.73
C THR A 201 -23.74 13.29 -33.94
N ASN A 202 -24.60 12.50 -34.59
CA ASN A 202 -25.25 11.34 -33.96
C ASN A 202 -24.26 10.15 -33.80
N SER A 203 -23.01 10.42 -33.42
CA SER A 203 -21.95 9.43 -33.29
C SER A 203 -21.25 9.51 -31.94
N SER A 204 -20.86 8.36 -31.40
CA SER A 204 -20.06 8.25 -30.18
C SER A 204 -18.58 8.47 -30.46
N LEU A 205 -17.90 9.27 -29.65
CA LEU A 205 -16.44 9.45 -29.66
C LEU A 205 -15.84 8.95 -28.35
N VAL A 206 -14.70 8.25 -28.45
CA VAL A 206 -13.95 7.76 -27.28
C VAL A 206 -12.61 8.47 -27.26
N HIS A 207 -12.34 9.19 -26.17
CA HIS A 207 -11.03 9.80 -25.92
C HIS A 207 -10.32 9.09 -24.76
N ARG A 208 -9.02 8.84 -24.91
CA ARG A 208 -8.17 8.28 -23.85
C ARG A 208 -7.17 9.35 -23.42
N PHE A 209 -7.17 9.69 -22.14
CA PHE A 209 -6.25 10.66 -21.54
C PHE A 209 -5.36 9.97 -20.51
N ASN A 210 -4.08 10.31 -20.51
CA ASN A 210 -3.16 9.99 -19.43
C ASN A 210 -2.93 11.25 -18.61
N VAL A 211 -3.25 11.21 -17.33
CA VAL A 211 -2.99 12.34 -16.42
C VAL A 211 -1.72 12.03 -15.63
N ALA A 212 -0.60 12.62 -16.04
CA ALA A 212 0.69 12.40 -15.38
C ALA A 212 0.85 13.28 -14.12
N PRO A 213 1.62 12.85 -13.11
CA PRO A 213 2.05 13.71 -12.00
C PRO A 213 2.93 14.86 -12.49
N LYS A 214 2.97 15.97 -11.75
CA LYS A 214 3.68 17.22 -12.08
C LYS A 214 5.23 17.13 -12.08
N SER A 215 5.83 15.94 -12.16
CA SER A 215 7.28 15.74 -12.10
C SER A 215 7.95 15.32 -13.41
N GLU A 216 7.24 15.33 -14.54
CA GLU A 216 7.85 15.09 -15.87
C GLU A 216 7.58 16.27 -16.81
N SER A 217 8.15 17.41 -16.48
CA SER A 217 8.41 18.48 -17.45
C SER A 217 9.84 18.98 -17.23
N GLN A 218 10.80 18.19 -17.69
CA GLN A 218 12.11 18.70 -18.09
C GLN A 218 12.18 18.56 -19.61
N GLU A 219 11.88 19.64 -20.32
CA GLU A 219 12.41 19.81 -21.67
C GLU A 219 13.89 20.22 -21.56
N PRO A 220 14.76 19.67 -22.42
CA PRO A 220 16.17 20.01 -22.45
C PRO A 220 16.40 21.35 -23.17
N LEU A 221 17.26 22.20 -22.59
CA LEU A 221 18.08 23.17 -23.31
C LEU A 221 19.49 22.60 -23.45
#